data_AF-A0A7K5B2I4-F1
#
_entry.id   AF-A0A7K5B2I4-F1
#
_cell.length_a   1.000
_cell.length_b   1.000
_cell.length_c   1.000
_cell.angle_alpha   90.00
_cell.angle_beta   90.00
_cell.angle_gamma   90.00
#
_symmetry.space_group_name_H-M   'P 1'
#
loop_
_entity.id
_entity.type
_entity.pdbx_description
1 polymer ?
#
loop_
_entity_poly.entity_id
_entity_poly.type
_entity_poly.pdbx_seq_one_letter_code
_entity_poly.pdbx_strand_id
1 'polypeptide(L)'
;GCRMWTLAWLGMASLCLGAAWAVPAKERRKAEKPKADLALYENLDLDNYDLTLDNYGEILDLSNYEELYDYGDLAPKIEVGTLAPRPKDPETLPNLGATAETPKLQPPSTAGPLHPAPFPGQGLPSCLLCLCVGTSVYCDDANLEHIPRLPPDTTYLYARFNRIGAVRAGDFTGLKKLKRIDLSSNSISWADVDAFRLLPSLQELILPQNRLTALPELPHSIVRLDARLNRIPSTGLRPEAFRDLKQLQFLHLSDNQLDFIPAPLPESLRSLHLQNNNIQTMHEDTFCDSQDHSQIRRALEDIRLDGNPINLSLFPDAYFCLPRLPTGRF
;
A
#
# COMPACT_ATOMS: atom_id res chain seq x y z
N GLY A 1 -42.88 -36.78 63.64
CA GLY A 1 -43.86 -37.08 62.59
C GLY A 1 -43.61 -36.16 61.41
N CYS A 2 -44.00 -36.48 60.17
CA CYS A 2 -44.87 -37.57 59.73
C CYS A 2 -44.32 -38.28 58.47
N ARG A 3 -44.23 -39.62 58.54
CA ARG A 3 -44.35 -40.68 57.49
C ARG A 3 -43.75 -40.42 56.09
N MET A 4 -42.70 -41.16 55.66
CA MET A 4 -42.68 -42.56 55.11
C MET A 4 -43.16 -42.64 53.64
N TRP A 5 -42.68 -43.50 52.72
CA TRP A 5 -41.54 -44.46 52.58
C TRP A 5 -41.51 -44.83 51.06
N THR A 6 -40.39 -44.72 50.32
CA THR A 6 -39.40 -45.78 49.94
C THR A 6 -39.90 -47.10 49.31
N LEU A 7 -39.18 -47.53 48.25
CA LEU A 7 -39.10 -48.85 47.57
C LEU A 7 -40.24 -49.19 46.57
N ALA A 8 -40.08 -49.69 45.33
CA ALA A 8 -39.01 -50.28 44.49
C ALA A 8 -39.13 -51.81 44.21
N TRP A 9 -38.85 -52.18 42.94
CA TRP A 9 -38.46 -53.49 42.36
C TRP A 9 -39.46 -54.50 41.76
N LEU A 10 -38.91 -55.28 40.79
CA LEU A 10 -39.44 -56.41 39.99
C LEU A 10 -40.43 -56.06 38.86
N GLY A 11 -40.41 -56.67 37.66
CA GLY A 11 -39.52 -57.70 37.09
C GLY A 11 -40.29 -58.73 36.24
N MET A 12 -39.69 -59.21 35.13
CA MET A 12 -40.22 -60.22 34.14
C MET A 12 -41.13 -59.68 33.01
N ALA A 13 -41.31 -60.33 31.84
CA ALA A 13 -40.45 -61.07 30.89
C ALA A 13 -41.30 -61.70 29.76
N SER A 14 -41.04 -61.32 28.50
CA SER A 14 -41.05 -62.15 27.26
C SER A 14 -42.35 -62.63 26.54
N LEU A 15 -42.24 -62.67 25.18
CA LEU A 15 -43.03 -63.39 24.14
C LEU A 15 -44.53 -63.04 23.95
N CYS A 16 -45.17 -63.15 22.76
CA CYS A 16 -44.78 -63.00 21.34
C CYS A 16 -46.06 -63.09 20.46
N LEU A 17 -45.93 -62.91 19.12
CA LEU A 17 -46.97 -62.94 18.05
C LEU A 17 -47.79 -61.64 17.90
N GLY A 18 -48.04 -61.09 16.69
CA GLY A 18 -47.49 -61.42 15.38
C GLY A 18 -48.49 -61.21 14.22
N ALA A 19 -48.27 -60.20 13.37
CA ALA A 19 -48.86 -60.10 12.03
C ALA A 19 -47.99 -59.21 11.11
N ALA A 20 -47.76 -59.65 9.87
CA ALA A 20 -47.12 -58.88 8.79
C ALA A 20 -48.07 -57.76 8.27
N TRP A 21 -47.73 -56.81 7.39
CA TRP A 21 -46.69 -56.70 6.34
C TRP A 21 -46.16 -55.23 6.33
N ALA A 22 -45.19 -54.75 5.52
CA ALA A 22 -44.41 -55.30 4.39
C ALA A 22 -43.02 -54.61 4.31
N VAL A 23 -42.21 -54.92 3.30
CA VAL A 23 -40.92 -54.24 2.97
C VAL A 23 -40.82 -54.08 1.44
N PRO A 24 -40.55 -52.86 0.92
CA PRO A 24 -39.27 -52.51 0.25
C PRO A 24 -38.83 -51.04 0.54
N ALA A 25 -37.64 -50.54 0.19
CA ALA A 25 -36.37 -51.13 -0.24
C ALA A 25 -35.21 -50.16 0.12
N LYS A 26 -33.97 -50.63 -0.04
CA LYS A 26 -32.73 -49.94 0.36
C LYS A 26 -32.20 -49.03 -0.76
N GLU A 27 -32.37 -47.71 -0.65
CA GLU A 27 -31.80 -46.77 -1.63
C GLU A 27 -30.35 -46.34 -1.34
N ARG A 28 -29.60 -46.14 -2.42
CA ARG A 28 -28.17 -45.77 -2.41
C ARG A 28 -28.03 -44.25 -2.31
N ARG A 29 -27.08 -43.79 -1.48
CA ARG A 29 -26.57 -42.40 -1.56
C ARG A 29 -26.08 -42.12 -2.99
N LYS A 30 -26.72 -41.17 -3.68
CA LYS A 30 -26.11 -40.45 -4.81
C LYS A 30 -25.40 -39.22 -4.25
N ALA A 31 -24.18 -38.99 -4.70
CA ALA A 31 -23.50 -37.71 -4.46
C ALA A 31 -24.04 -36.68 -5.45
N GLU A 32 -24.54 -35.55 -4.96
CA GLU A 32 -24.85 -34.40 -5.81
C GLU A 32 -23.55 -33.65 -6.12
N LYS A 33 -23.31 -33.43 -7.42
CA LYS A 33 -22.36 -32.41 -7.87
C LYS A 33 -23.11 -31.07 -7.93
N PRO A 34 -22.53 -29.95 -7.50
CA PRO A 34 -23.12 -28.64 -7.79
C PRO A 34 -23.17 -28.44 -9.30
N LYS A 35 -24.32 -28.04 -9.82
CA LYS A 35 -24.45 -27.49 -11.17
C LYS A 35 -23.95 -26.05 -11.13
N ALA A 36 -23.18 -25.65 -12.14
CA ALA A 36 -22.96 -24.23 -12.40
C ALA A 36 -24.20 -23.68 -13.10
N ASP A 37 -24.88 -22.71 -12.48
CA ASP A 37 -26.02 -22.04 -13.10
C ASP A 37 -25.51 -21.01 -14.11
N LEU A 38 -25.59 -21.40 -15.38
CA LEU A 38 -25.06 -20.69 -16.54
C LEU A 38 -26.06 -19.63 -17.02
N ALA A 39 -26.34 -18.62 -16.18
CA ALA A 39 -27.45 -17.68 -16.40
C ALA A 39 -27.13 -16.21 -16.02
N LEU A 40 -25.91 -15.74 -16.30
CA LEU A 40 -25.49 -14.35 -16.03
C LEU A 40 -24.66 -13.71 -17.17
N TYR A 41 -24.65 -14.33 -18.36
CA TYR A 41 -23.95 -13.87 -19.56
C TYR A 41 -24.90 -13.71 -20.75
N GLU A 42 -25.94 -12.90 -20.56
CA GLU A 42 -26.79 -12.38 -21.64
C GLU A 42 -27.41 -11.06 -21.11
N ASN A 43 -26.71 -9.94 -21.35
CA ASN A 43 -27.15 -8.53 -21.30
C ASN A 43 -25.91 -7.60 -21.18
N LEU A 44 -25.01 -7.66 -22.16
CA LEU A 44 -24.01 -6.62 -22.40
C LEU A 44 -24.27 -6.07 -23.81
N ASP A 45 -24.95 -4.92 -23.88
CA ASP A 45 -25.14 -4.17 -25.12
C ASP A 45 -23.78 -3.65 -25.60
N LEU A 46 -23.16 -4.40 -26.52
CA LEU A 46 -21.90 -4.05 -27.17
C LEU A 46 -22.16 -3.31 -28.49
N ASP A 47 -22.72 -2.10 -28.39
CA ASP A 47 -22.74 -1.15 -29.49
C ASP A 47 -22.37 0.26 -29.00
N ASN A 48 -21.41 0.87 -29.71
CA ASN A 48 -20.98 2.27 -29.60
C ASN A 48 -20.01 2.67 -28.46
N TYR A 49 -18.81 2.07 -28.43
CA TYR A 49 -17.61 2.71 -27.88
C TYR A 49 -16.51 2.80 -28.94
N ASP A 50 -16.23 4.02 -29.40
CA ASP A 50 -15.15 4.32 -30.35
C ASP A 50 -13.80 4.38 -29.60
N LEU A 51 -12.91 3.44 -29.89
CA LEU A 51 -11.63 3.28 -29.19
C LEU A 51 -10.55 4.18 -29.80
N THR A 52 -10.45 5.40 -29.28
CA THR A 52 -9.36 6.34 -29.61
C THR A 52 -8.14 6.14 -28.69
N LEU A 53 -6.96 6.48 -29.20
CA LEU A 53 -5.66 6.23 -28.56
C LEU A 53 -5.51 6.94 -27.19
N ASP A 54 -6.29 7.99 -26.95
CA ASP A 54 -6.21 8.82 -25.75
C ASP A 54 -6.93 8.22 -24.53
N ASN A 55 -7.77 7.19 -24.70
CA ASN A 55 -8.61 6.65 -23.61
C ASN A 55 -8.25 5.23 -23.14
N TYR A 56 -7.10 4.68 -23.57
CA TYR A 56 -6.71 3.30 -23.28
C TYR A 56 -6.35 3.03 -21.80
N GLY A 57 -6.33 4.06 -20.95
CA GLY A 57 -5.96 3.98 -19.53
C GLY A 57 -7.11 3.83 -18.53
N GLU A 58 -8.38 4.05 -18.92
CA GLU A 58 -9.52 4.07 -17.98
C GLU A 58 -10.30 2.74 -17.87
N ILE A 59 -9.93 1.71 -18.64
CA ILE A 59 -10.71 0.44 -18.74
C ILE A 59 -9.91 -0.79 -18.28
N LEU A 60 -9.06 -0.62 -17.25
CA LEU A 60 -8.37 -1.73 -16.57
C LEU A 60 -8.47 -1.59 -15.05
N ASP A 61 -9.61 -2.01 -14.50
CA ASP A 61 -9.77 -2.20 -13.07
C ASP A 61 -9.02 -3.47 -12.61
N LEU A 62 -7.79 -3.26 -12.15
CA LEU A 62 -6.89 -4.30 -11.64
C LEU A 62 -7.14 -4.67 -10.17
N SER A 63 -8.24 -4.23 -9.56
CA SER A 63 -8.53 -4.48 -8.14
C SER A 63 -8.84 -5.94 -7.76
N ASN A 64 -9.00 -6.83 -8.75
CA ASN A 64 -9.48 -8.20 -8.54
C ASN A 64 -8.54 -9.29 -9.10
N TYR A 65 -7.23 -9.02 -9.20
CA TYR A 65 -6.25 -9.96 -9.73
C TYR A 65 -5.25 -10.43 -8.65
N GLU A 66 -5.66 -11.40 -7.84
CA GLU A 66 -4.78 -12.14 -6.94
C GLU A 66 -4.04 -13.25 -7.72
N GLU A 67 -2.76 -13.04 -8.07
CA GLU A 67 -1.92 -14.10 -8.63
C GLU A 67 -1.28 -14.94 -7.53
N LEU A 68 -1.73 -16.20 -7.43
CA LEU A 68 -1.05 -17.27 -6.70
C LEU A 68 -0.33 -18.18 -7.69
N TYR A 69 0.95 -17.93 -7.97
CA TYR A 69 1.79 -18.82 -8.77
C TYR A 69 2.93 -19.44 -7.96
N ASP A 70 2.79 -20.73 -7.68
CA ASP A 70 3.85 -21.61 -7.20
C ASP A 70 4.68 -22.10 -8.40
N TYR A 71 5.91 -21.60 -8.51
CA TYR A 71 6.89 -22.02 -9.53
C TYR A 71 7.95 -22.97 -8.94
N GLY A 72 7.49 -24.05 -8.31
CA GLY A 72 8.28 -25.26 -8.11
C GLY A 72 8.42 -26.07 -9.40
N ASP A 73 9.66 -26.48 -9.71
CA ASP A 73 10.02 -27.50 -10.69
C ASP A 73 9.55 -27.35 -12.16
N LEU A 74 10.35 -26.66 -12.99
CA LEU A 74 10.51 -27.00 -14.42
C LEU A 74 11.81 -26.42 -15.04
N ALA A 75 12.97 -26.88 -14.56
CA ALA A 75 14.27 -26.58 -15.18
C ALA A 75 14.75 -27.76 -16.07
N PRO A 76 14.87 -27.61 -17.40
CA PRO A 76 15.39 -28.67 -18.26
C PRO A 76 16.90 -28.83 -18.08
N LYS A 77 17.36 -30.06 -17.83
CA LYS A 77 18.79 -30.40 -17.82
C LYS A 77 19.39 -30.20 -19.22
N ILE A 78 20.53 -29.52 -19.27
CA ILE A 78 21.44 -29.55 -20.41
C ILE A 78 22.77 -30.12 -19.91
N GLU A 79 23.23 -31.20 -20.52
CA GLU A 79 24.55 -31.80 -20.30
C GLU A 79 25.37 -31.83 -21.60
N VAL A 80 26.68 -32.03 -21.45
CA VAL A 80 27.70 -32.24 -22.49
C VAL A 80 28.15 -30.95 -23.23
N GLY A 81 29.45 -30.66 -23.39
CA GLY A 81 30.63 -31.49 -23.08
C GLY A 81 31.94 -30.73 -22.88
N THR A 82 32.96 -31.49 -22.51
CA THR A 82 34.30 -31.06 -22.08
C THR A 82 35.23 -30.62 -23.21
N LEU A 83 36.04 -29.58 -22.95
CA LEU A 83 37.27 -29.28 -23.70
C LEU A 83 38.49 -29.20 -22.75
N ALA A 84 39.65 -29.56 -23.29
CA ALA A 84 40.89 -29.89 -22.55
C ALA A 84 41.68 -28.65 -22.04
N PRO A 85 42.60 -28.80 -21.07
CA PRO A 85 43.17 -27.68 -20.31
C PRO A 85 44.33 -26.95 -21.00
N ARG A 86 44.60 -25.71 -20.53
CA ARG A 86 45.68 -24.84 -21.00
C ARG A 86 47.07 -25.35 -20.57
N PRO A 87 48.11 -25.23 -21.42
CA PRO A 87 49.51 -25.42 -21.00
C PRO A 87 49.98 -24.32 -20.05
N LYS A 88 51.05 -24.62 -19.29
CA LYS A 88 51.75 -23.68 -18.40
C LYS A 88 53.19 -23.43 -18.87
N ASP A 89 53.70 -22.27 -18.46
CA ASP A 89 55.11 -21.92 -18.20
C ASP A 89 56.06 -21.58 -19.38
N PRO A 90 57.14 -20.79 -19.13
CA PRO A 90 57.62 -19.79 -20.10
C PRO A 90 59.10 -19.86 -20.53
N GLU A 91 59.40 -19.37 -21.74
CA GLU A 91 60.72 -18.88 -22.25
C GLU A 91 60.50 -18.19 -23.64
N THR A 92 61.30 -17.25 -24.19
CA THR A 92 62.50 -16.51 -23.75
C THR A 92 62.60 -15.09 -24.40
N LEU A 93 63.70 -14.37 -24.13
CA LEU A 93 64.19 -13.07 -24.66
C LEU A 93 64.93 -13.19 -26.03
N PRO A 94 65.10 -12.13 -26.86
CA PRO A 94 66.03 -11.02 -26.52
C PRO A 94 65.68 -9.58 -26.96
N ASN A 95 66.35 -8.63 -26.31
CA ASN A 95 66.39 -7.20 -26.63
C ASN A 95 67.18 -6.87 -27.91
N LEU A 96 66.73 -5.84 -28.62
CA LEU A 96 67.57 -4.94 -29.42
C LEU A 96 67.05 -3.50 -29.23
N GLY A 97 67.94 -2.58 -28.86
CA GLY A 97 67.61 -1.16 -28.70
C GLY A 97 68.45 -0.28 -29.62
N ALA A 98 67.87 0.83 -30.09
CA ALA A 98 68.60 1.99 -30.58
C ALA A 98 67.70 3.24 -30.63
N THR A 99 67.93 4.15 -29.68
CA THR A 99 67.95 5.62 -29.83
C THR A 99 66.99 6.35 -30.80
N ALA A 100 66.15 7.23 -30.24
CA ALA A 100 65.91 8.58 -30.78
C ALA A 100 65.60 9.55 -29.63
N GLU A 101 66.40 10.61 -29.47
CA GLU A 101 66.24 11.61 -28.40
C GLU A 101 65.34 12.79 -28.81
N THR A 102 64.79 13.48 -27.81
CA THR A 102 63.91 14.64 -27.93
C THR A 102 64.67 15.97 -27.99
N PRO A 103 64.16 16.98 -28.71
CA PRO A 103 64.43 18.40 -28.43
C PRO A 103 63.32 19.02 -27.56
N LYS A 104 63.73 19.79 -26.55
CA LYS A 104 62.83 20.55 -25.65
C LYS A 104 62.30 21.82 -26.34
N LEU A 105 61.09 22.26 -25.97
CA LEU A 105 60.68 23.67 -26.03
C LEU A 105 60.35 24.19 -24.63
N GLN A 106 60.68 25.45 -24.38
CA GLN A 106 60.45 26.16 -23.12
C GLN A 106 59.03 26.77 -23.05
N PRO A 107 58.48 26.99 -21.84
CA PRO A 107 57.15 27.58 -21.66
C PRO A 107 57.17 29.12 -21.71
N PRO A 108 56.18 29.78 -22.33
CA PRO A 108 55.83 31.15 -22.04
C PRO A 108 54.96 31.22 -20.77
N SER A 109 55.20 32.24 -19.94
CA SER A 109 54.44 32.50 -18.72
C SER A 109 53.13 33.27 -18.96
N THR A 110 52.31 33.33 -17.91
CA THR A 110 51.31 34.38 -17.63
C THR A 110 50.12 34.56 -18.59
N ALA A 111 49.04 33.82 -18.32
CA ALA A 111 47.67 34.32 -18.36
C ALA A 111 46.89 33.68 -17.18
N GLY A 112 45.96 34.45 -16.58
CA GLY A 112 45.43 34.26 -15.22
C GLY A 112 44.88 32.88 -14.81
N PRO A 113 44.66 32.66 -13.49
CA PRO A 113 44.06 31.42 -13.01
C PRO A 113 42.62 31.30 -13.51
N LEU A 114 42.40 30.39 -14.46
CA LEU A 114 41.08 29.85 -14.69
C LEU A 114 40.66 29.12 -13.43
N HIS A 115 39.81 29.76 -12.63
CA HIS A 115 39.09 29.11 -11.55
C HIS A 115 38.46 27.82 -12.11
N PRO A 116 38.57 26.68 -11.41
CA PRO A 116 37.66 25.57 -11.67
C PRO A 116 36.25 26.13 -11.53
N ALA A 117 35.45 26.06 -12.60
CA ALA A 117 34.04 26.37 -12.49
C ALA A 117 33.48 25.48 -11.36
N PRO A 118 32.79 26.04 -10.36
CA PRO A 118 32.23 25.22 -9.31
C PRO A 118 31.19 24.33 -9.96
N PHE A 119 31.47 23.02 -10.04
CA PHE A 119 30.44 22.02 -10.29
C PHE A 119 29.39 22.23 -9.19
N PRO A 120 28.18 22.71 -9.50
CA PRO A 120 27.08 22.53 -8.57
C PRO A 120 26.85 21.02 -8.51
N GLY A 121 26.49 20.48 -7.35
CA GLY A 121 26.09 19.07 -7.21
C GLY A 121 24.80 18.79 -7.99
N GLN A 122 24.89 18.72 -9.31
CA GLN A 122 23.80 18.38 -10.21
C GLN A 122 23.77 16.86 -10.32
N GLY A 123 22.96 16.24 -9.47
CA GLY A 123 22.49 14.87 -9.74
C GLY A 123 21.89 14.81 -11.14
N LEU A 124 22.03 13.66 -11.81
CA LEU A 124 21.57 13.48 -13.19
C LEU A 124 20.08 13.87 -13.29
N PRO A 125 19.64 14.48 -14.41
CA PRO A 125 18.23 14.74 -14.62
C PRO A 125 17.43 13.44 -14.48
N SER A 126 16.33 13.49 -13.73
CA SER A 126 15.50 12.33 -13.38
C SER A 126 15.13 11.46 -14.57
N CYS A 127 14.87 12.04 -15.75
CA CYS A 127 14.56 11.30 -16.97
C CYS A 127 15.73 10.50 -17.60
N LEU A 128 16.93 10.48 -16.98
CA LEU A 128 18.01 9.52 -17.28
C LEU A 128 18.04 8.32 -16.31
N LEU A 129 17.40 8.46 -15.15
CA LEU A 129 17.27 7.44 -14.09
C LEU A 129 15.90 6.76 -14.12
N CYS A 130 14.90 7.47 -14.64
CA CYS A 130 13.49 7.15 -14.63
C CYS A 130 12.88 7.36 -16.02
N LEU A 131 11.77 6.69 -16.30
CA LEU A 131 11.00 6.88 -17.52
C LEU A 131 10.06 8.09 -17.38
N CYS A 132 10.19 9.09 -18.25
CA CYS A 132 9.32 10.26 -18.29
C CYS A 132 8.36 10.18 -19.48
N VAL A 133 7.04 10.17 -19.22
CA VAL A 133 5.99 10.12 -20.25
C VAL A 133 4.99 11.25 -20.01
N GLY A 134 4.93 12.21 -20.93
CA GLY A 134 4.10 13.41 -20.76
C GLY A 134 4.52 14.21 -19.51
N THR A 135 3.63 14.30 -18.52
CA THR A 135 3.91 14.92 -17.22
C THR A 135 4.07 13.90 -16.07
N SER A 136 4.20 12.62 -16.40
CA SER A 136 4.39 11.52 -15.44
C SER A 136 5.84 11.08 -15.40
N VAL A 137 6.36 10.83 -14.19
CA VAL A 137 7.71 10.30 -13.96
C VAL A 137 7.60 8.94 -13.27
N TYR A 138 8.12 7.90 -13.91
CA TYR A 138 8.12 6.51 -13.46
C TYR A 138 9.54 6.08 -13.10
N CYS A 139 9.79 5.97 -11.80
CA CYS A 139 11.04 5.60 -11.16
C CYS A 139 10.94 4.26 -10.40
N ASP A 140 9.94 3.42 -10.69
CA ASP A 140 9.73 2.15 -9.99
C ASP A 140 10.96 1.21 -10.13
N ASP A 141 11.40 0.59 -9.04
CA ASP A 141 12.58 -0.30 -8.94
C ASP A 141 13.91 0.27 -9.52
N ALA A 142 14.04 1.60 -9.56
CA ALA A 142 15.26 2.29 -10.01
C ALA A 142 16.40 2.31 -8.97
N ASN A 143 16.30 1.53 -7.89
CA ASN A 143 17.24 1.47 -6.75
C ASN A 143 17.57 2.85 -6.13
N LEU A 144 16.62 3.78 -6.15
CA LEU A 144 16.80 5.13 -5.62
C LEU A 144 16.89 5.15 -4.09
N GLU A 145 17.90 5.82 -3.55
CA GLU A 145 18.03 6.09 -2.10
C GLU A 145 17.44 7.45 -1.69
N HIS A 146 17.26 8.36 -2.65
CA HIS A 146 16.73 9.71 -2.51
C HIS A 146 15.83 10.06 -3.71
N ILE A 147 14.91 11.00 -3.53
CA ILE A 147 14.08 11.52 -4.62
C ILE A 147 14.97 12.33 -5.59
N PRO A 148 15.01 12.00 -6.90
CA PRO A 148 15.80 12.74 -7.89
C PRO A 148 15.12 14.07 -8.22
N ARG A 149 15.87 15.03 -8.78
CA ARG A 149 15.28 16.32 -9.22
C ARG A 149 14.28 16.11 -10.35
N LEU A 150 13.01 16.38 -10.06
CA LEU A 150 11.89 16.17 -10.99
C LEU A 150 11.71 17.37 -11.95
N PRO A 151 11.19 17.17 -13.17
CA PRO A 151 10.81 18.26 -14.06
C PRO A 151 9.75 19.17 -13.42
N PRO A 152 9.77 20.50 -13.64
CA PRO A 152 8.86 21.45 -13.00
C PRO A 152 7.38 21.22 -13.37
N ASP A 153 7.13 20.61 -14.53
CA ASP A 153 5.79 20.29 -15.03
C ASP A 153 5.26 18.91 -14.57
N THR A 154 5.96 18.21 -13.68
CA THR A 154 5.53 16.90 -13.18
C THR A 154 4.17 16.97 -12.48
N THR A 155 3.23 16.13 -12.94
CA THR A 155 1.87 15.99 -12.40
C THR A 155 1.75 14.70 -11.59
N TYR A 156 2.45 13.64 -11.99
CA TYR A 156 2.39 12.32 -11.35
C TYR A 156 3.80 11.78 -11.12
N LEU A 157 4.09 11.33 -9.91
CA LEU A 157 5.32 10.62 -9.56
C LEU A 157 5.00 9.21 -9.07
N TYR A 158 5.64 8.22 -9.67
CA TYR A 158 5.64 6.83 -9.24
C TYR A 158 7.09 6.42 -8.96
N ALA A 159 7.42 6.08 -7.72
CA ALA A 159 8.76 5.72 -7.29
C ALA A 159 8.73 4.55 -6.29
N ARG A 160 7.93 3.52 -6.62
CA ARG A 160 7.69 2.35 -5.77
C ARG A 160 8.89 1.40 -5.77
N PHE A 161 8.97 0.54 -4.75
CA PHE A 161 9.99 -0.51 -4.65
C PHE A 161 11.44 0.00 -4.68
N ASN A 162 11.64 1.23 -4.20
CA ASN A 162 12.96 1.85 -4.08
C ASN A 162 13.50 1.74 -2.64
N ARG A 163 14.64 2.36 -2.38
CA ARG A 163 15.33 2.38 -1.08
C ARG A 163 15.29 3.77 -0.45
N ILE A 164 14.29 4.59 -0.80
CA ILE A 164 14.21 5.99 -0.36
C ILE A 164 14.06 5.99 1.16
N GLY A 165 15.04 6.55 1.87
CA GLY A 165 15.09 6.52 3.34
C GLY A 165 14.43 7.72 4.02
N ALA A 166 14.22 8.81 3.27
CA ALA A 166 13.76 10.10 3.77
C ALA A 166 13.11 10.94 2.66
N VAL A 167 12.20 11.84 3.03
CA VAL A 167 11.63 12.88 2.16
C VAL A 167 11.94 14.26 2.74
N ARG A 168 12.55 15.14 1.95
CA ARG A 168 12.96 16.48 2.39
C ARG A 168 12.08 17.58 1.81
N ALA A 169 12.01 18.72 2.49
CA ALA A 169 11.29 19.91 2.01
C ALA A 169 11.77 20.41 0.63
N GLY A 170 13.05 20.17 0.31
CA GLY A 170 13.63 20.49 -0.98
C GLY A 170 13.16 19.60 -2.14
N ASP A 171 12.70 18.37 -1.88
CA ASP A 171 12.56 17.32 -2.92
C ASP A 171 11.44 17.64 -3.92
N PHE A 172 10.38 18.34 -3.48
CA PHE A 172 9.25 18.75 -4.33
C PHE A 172 9.14 20.27 -4.53
N THR A 173 10.19 21.02 -4.19
CA THR A 173 10.16 22.50 -4.27
C THR A 173 9.88 22.97 -5.70
N GLY A 174 8.81 23.76 -5.85
CA GLY A 174 8.40 24.37 -7.12
C GLY A 174 7.44 23.53 -7.98
N LEU A 175 7.13 22.28 -7.60
CA LEU A 175 6.28 21.36 -8.37
C LEU A 175 4.78 21.66 -8.20
N LYS A 176 4.35 22.85 -8.64
CA LYS A 176 2.99 23.38 -8.43
C LYS A 176 1.88 22.54 -9.09
N LYS A 177 2.22 21.70 -10.08
CA LYS A 177 1.27 20.84 -10.82
C LYS A 177 1.15 19.43 -10.25
N LEU A 178 1.98 19.06 -9.27
CA LEU A 178 2.04 17.70 -8.74
C LEU A 178 0.73 17.33 -8.03
N LYS A 179 0.03 16.32 -8.55
CA LYS A 179 -1.27 15.82 -8.05
C LYS A 179 -1.17 14.51 -7.29
N ARG A 180 -0.26 13.63 -7.69
CA ARG A 180 -0.07 12.30 -7.07
C ARG A 180 1.39 12.02 -6.82
N ILE A 181 1.67 11.49 -5.62
CA ILE A 181 2.97 10.95 -5.22
C ILE A 181 2.75 9.53 -4.74
N ASP A 182 3.37 8.56 -5.42
CA ASP A 182 3.41 7.16 -5.01
C ASP A 182 4.83 6.75 -4.65
N LEU A 183 5.04 6.52 -3.35
CA LEU A 183 6.28 6.12 -2.70
C LEU A 183 6.10 4.78 -1.97
N SER A 184 5.16 3.94 -2.43
CA SER A 184 4.89 2.62 -1.85
C SER A 184 6.14 1.73 -1.76
N SER A 185 6.22 0.89 -0.74
CA SER A 185 7.27 -0.15 -0.60
C SER A 185 8.68 0.44 -0.66
N ASN A 186 8.94 1.47 0.15
CA ASN A 186 10.24 2.11 0.32
C ASN A 186 10.79 1.90 1.75
N SER A 187 11.84 2.62 2.13
CA SER A 187 12.39 2.58 3.49
C SER A 187 12.26 3.92 4.23
N ILE A 188 11.25 4.73 3.88
CA ILE A 188 11.08 6.09 4.38
C ILE A 188 10.81 6.00 5.89
N SER A 189 11.77 6.48 6.67
CA SER A 189 11.72 6.48 8.14
C SER A 189 11.27 7.83 8.69
N TRP A 190 11.53 8.92 7.97
CA TRP A 190 11.12 10.26 8.31
C TRP A 190 10.82 11.10 7.06
N ALA A 191 10.00 12.14 7.24
CA ALA A 191 9.79 13.20 6.26
C ALA A 191 9.91 14.54 6.98
N ASP A 192 10.46 15.57 6.31
CA ASP A 192 10.41 16.94 6.81
C ASP A 192 8.94 17.36 7.05
N VAL A 193 8.71 18.11 8.12
CA VAL A 193 7.37 18.48 8.58
C VAL A 193 6.58 19.16 7.46
N ASP A 194 7.18 20.10 6.74
CA ASP A 194 6.58 20.87 5.65
C ASP A 194 6.73 20.25 4.24
N ALA A 195 7.28 19.03 4.12
CA ALA A 195 7.65 18.41 2.84
C ALA A 195 6.55 18.37 1.77
N PHE A 196 5.30 18.19 2.18
CA PHE A 196 4.13 18.14 1.29
C PHE A 196 3.23 19.38 1.41
N ARG A 197 3.40 20.19 2.46
CA ARG A 197 2.52 21.32 2.81
C ARG A 197 2.42 22.37 1.70
N LEU A 198 3.52 22.62 1.00
CA LEU A 198 3.64 23.67 -0.02
C LEU A 198 3.26 23.19 -1.44
N LEU A 199 2.60 22.03 -1.57
CA LEU A 199 2.14 21.49 -2.85
C LEU A 199 0.64 21.80 -3.05
N PRO A 200 0.28 22.89 -3.75
CA PRO A 200 -1.10 23.39 -3.78
C PRO A 200 -2.08 22.47 -4.52
N SER A 201 -1.58 21.58 -5.39
CA SER A 201 -2.41 20.67 -6.20
C SER A 201 -2.30 19.20 -5.82
N LEU A 202 -1.59 18.84 -4.74
CA LEU A 202 -1.44 17.45 -4.32
C LEU A 202 -2.75 16.90 -3.78
N GLN A 203 -3.31 15.91 -4.47
CA GLN A 203 -4.59 15.26 -4.18
C GLN A 203 -4.40 13.86 -3.59
N GLU A 204 -3.33 13.16 -3.99
CA GLU A 204 -3.08 11.77 -3.58
C GLU A 204 -1.65 11.60 -3.07
N LEU A 205 -1.52 11.14 -1.82
CA LEU A 205 -0.26 10.77 -1.21
C LEU A 205 -0.31 9.31 -0.78
N ILE A 206 0.53 8.49 -1.41
CA ILE A 206 0.54 7.03 -1.28
C ILE A 206 1.94 6.64 -0.74
N LEU A 207 1.96 6.23 0.52
CA LEU A 207 3.13 5.88 1.34
C LEU A 207 3.06 4.48 1.99
N PRO A 208 2.26 3.49 1.53
CA PRO A 208 2.13 2.22 2.24
C PRO A 208 3.45 1.42 2.21
N GLN A 209 3.63 0.54 3.19
CA GLN A 209 4.84 -0.29 3.33
C GLN A 209 6.13 0.56 3.43
N ASN A 210 6.15 1.45 4.42
CA ASN A 210 7.31 2.28 4.75
C ASN A 210 7.66 2.10 6.24
N ARG A 211 8.45 3.01 6.82
CA ARG A 211 8.92 2.93 8.21
C ARG A 211 8.64 4.23 8.99
N LEU A 212 7.66 5.02 8.53
CA LEU A 212 7.33 6.32 9.11
C LEU A 212 6.92 6.16 10.57
N THR A 213 7.53 6.97 11.44
CA THR A 213 7.17 7.10 12.87
C THR A 213 6.38 8.38 13.17
N ALA A 214 6.16 9.22 12.16
CA ALA A 214 5.32 10.41 12.24
C ALA A 214 4.75 10.75 10.85
N LEU A 215 3.58 11.41 10.83
CA LEU A 215 2.95 11.89 9.61
C LEU A 215 3.32 13.38 9.39
N PRO A 216 3.82 13.77 8.20
CA PRO A 216 4.14 15.17 7.88
C PRO A 216 2.88 16.03 7.71
N GLU A 217 3.05 17.35 7.58
CA GLU A 217 1.94 18.25 7.26
C GLU A 217 1.40 17.99 5.85
N LEU A 218 0.08 17.77 5.76
CA LEU A 218 -0.62 17.56 4.50
C LEU A 218 -1.13 18.90 3.93
N PRO A 219 -1.15 19.09 2.60
CA PRO A 219 -1.74 20.25 1.97
C PRO A 219 -3.29 20.16 2.01
N HIS A 220 -3.97 21.31 2.09
CA HIS A 220 -5.45 21.37 2.16
C HIS A 220 -6.18 20.80 0.94
N SER A 221 -5.48 20.59 -0.19
CA SER A 221 -5.98 19.98 -1.42
C SER A 221 -5.97 18.45 -1.42
N ILE A 222 -5.44 17.81 -0.37
CA ILE A 222 -5.39 16.35 -0.26
C ILE A 222 -6.79 15.74 -0.24
N VAL A 223 -7.00 14.71 -1.05
CA VAL A 223 -8.24 13.94 -1.20
C VAL A 223 -8.08 12.51 -0.68
N ARG A 224 -6.90 11.91 -0.90
CA ARG A 224 -6.54 10.57 -0.43
C ARG A 224 -5.17 10.58 0.24
N LEU A 225 -5.13 10.06 1.47
CA LEU A 225 -3.91 9.64 2.14
C LEU A 225 -3.94 8.12 2.36
N ASP A 226 -2.90 7.44 1.89
CA ASP A 226 -2.67 6.02 2.15
C ASP A 226 -1.29 5.85 2.79
N ALA A 227 -1.24 5.69 4.11
CA ALA A 227 -0.02 5.47 4.88
C ALA A 227 -0.10 4.17 5.71
N ARG A 228 -0.77 3.16 5.16
CA ARG A 228 -0.89 1.82 5.77
C ARG A 228 0.47 1.14 5.94
N LEU A 229 0.58 0.10 6.76
CA LEU A 229 1.80 -0.72 6.89
C LEU A 229 3.05 0.16 7.16
N ASN A 230 2.94 1.00 8.19
CA ASN A 230 3.99 1.89 8.66
C ASN A 230 4.22 1.66 10.17
N ARG A 231 4.82 2.62 10.89
CA ARG A 231 5.12 2.52 12.33
C ARG A 231 4.68 3.78 13.07
N ILE A 232 3.59 4.40 12.62
CA ILE A 232 3.11 5.68 13.15
C ILE A 232 2.39 5.40 14.48
N PRO A 233 2.92 5.85 15.63
CA PRO A 233 2.20 5.85 16.89
C PRO A 233 1.25 7.04 16.94
N SER A 234 0.31 7.06 17.89
CA SER A 234 -0.57 8.23 18.06
C SER A 234 0.19 9.54 18.32
N THR A 235 1.36 9.49 18.96
CA THR A 235 2.24 10.66 19.17
C THR A 235 2.95 11.14 17.89
N GLY A 236 2.96 10.33 16.83
CA GLY A 236 3.43 10.69 15.50
C GLY A 236 2.40 11.46 14.67
N LEU A 237 1.17 11.62 15.18
CA LEU A 237 0.14 12.48 14.61
C LEU A 237 0.09 13.79 15.39
N ARG A 238 0.01 14.93 14.69
CA ARG A 238 -0.19 16.23 15.36
C ARG A 238 -1.64 16.34 15.86
N PRO A 239 -1.88 17.05 16.98
CA PRO A 239 -3.23 17.45 17.37
C PRO A 239 -3.96 18.14 16.21
N GLU A 240 -5.23 17.77 15.99
CA GLU A 240 -6.08 18.32 14.93
C GLU A 240 -5.53 18.18 13.48
N ALA A 241 -4.57 17.27 13.22
CA ALA A 241 -3.87 17.16 11.93
C ALA A 241 -4.78 17.05 10.68
N PHE A 242 -6.01 16.54 10.83
CA PHE A 242 -6.95 16.34 9.72
C PHE A 242 -8.09 17.38 9.67
N ARG A 243 -8.21 18.27 10.66
CA ARG A 243 -9.35 19.18 10.84
C ARG A 243 -9.62 20.08 9.65
N ASP A 244 -8.57 20.70 9.12
CA ASP A 244 -8.65 21.67 8.01
C ASP A 244 -8.56 21.02 6.61
N LEU A 245 -8.54 19.70 6.52
CA LEU A 245 -8.42 18.95 5.27
C LEU A 245 -9.81 18.69 4.65
N LYS A 246 -10.51 19.77 4.32
CA LYS A 246 -11.91 19.80 3.84
C LYS A 246 -12.17 19.11 2.50
N GLN A 247 -11.15 18.50 1.89
CA GLN A 247 -11.23 17.72 0.65
C GLN A 247 -10.90 16.24 0.87
N LEU A 248 -10.38 15.86 2.06
CA LEU A 248 -9.96 14.50 2.39
C LEU A 248 -11.19 13.59 2.46
N GLN A 249 -11.21 12.58 1.60
CA GLN A 249 -12.27 11.59 1.48
C GLN A 249 -11.80 10.19 1.91
N PHE A 250 -10.51 9.88 1.73
CA PHE A 250 -9.94 8.56 2.02
C PHE A 250 -8.75 8.73 2.96
N LEU A 251 -8.87 8.19 4.18
CA LEU A 251 -7.79 8.17 5.17
C LEU A 251 -7.49 6.72 5.58
N HIS A 252 -6.39 6.18 5.06
CA HIS A 252 -5.98 4.80 5.30
C HIS A 252 -4.69 4.76 6.14
N LEU A 253 -4.81 4.38 7.41
CA LEU A 253 -3.73 4.27 8.40
C LEU A 253 -3.72 2.88 9.07
N SER A 254 -4.22 1.85 8.40
CA SER A 254 -4.17 0.46 8.90
C SER A 254 -2.74 -0.02 9.11
N ASP A 255 -2.57 -1.04 9.96
CA ASP A 255 -1.27 -1.69 10.18
C ASP A 255 -0.19 -0.67 10.62
N ASN A 256 -0.53 0.10 11.65
CA ASN A 256 0.30 1.12 12.29
C ASN A 256 0.31 0.88 13.82
N GLN A 257 0.63 1.91 14.63
CA GLN A 257 0.79 1.80 16.08
C GLN A 257 -0.11 2.80 16.83
N LEU A 258 -1.26 3.16 16.25
CA LEU A 258 -2.18 4.14 16.82
C LEU A 258 -2.88 3.56 18.07
N ASP A 259 -2.92 4.32 19.16
CA ASP A 259 -3.54 3.94 20.45
C ASP A 259 -4.98 4.49 20.60
N PHE A 260 -5.34 5.47 19.76
CA PHE A 260 -6.66 6.10 19.70
C PHE A 260 -7.01 6.54 18.28
N ILE A 261 -8.31 6.71 18.00
CA ILE A 261 -8.79 7.25 16.72
C ILE A 261 -8.45 8.75 16.63
N PRO A 262 -7.74 9.23 15.58
CA PRO A 262 -7.36 10.64 15.48
C PRO A 262 -8.59 11.54 15.30
N ALA A 263 -8.70 12.58 16.12
CA ALA A 263 -9.81 13.53 16.12
C ALA A 263 -9.33 15.00 16.11
N PRO A 264 -10.15 15.95 15.61
CA PRO A 264 -11.37 15.71 14.86
C PRO A 264 -11.09 15.26 13.41
N LEU A 265 -11.96 14.41 12.88
CA LEU A 265 -11.95 13.97 11.48
C LEU A 265 -12.71 14.99 10.61
N PRO A 266 -12.32 15.26 9.35
CA PRO A 266 -13.02 16.22 8.50
C PRO A 266 -14.37 15.68 7.99
N GLU A 267 -15.37 16.55 7.87
CA GLU A 267 -16.73 16.21 7.37
C GLU A 267 -16.77 15.68 5.93
N SER A 268 -15.71 15.88 5.14
CA SER A 268 -15.58 15.33 3.80
C SER A 268 -15.24 13.83 3.77
N LEU A 269 -14.88 13.23 4.92
CA LEU A 269 -14.34 11.88 4.98
C LEU A 269 -15.40 10.82 4.63
N ARG A 270 -15.02 9.87 3.77
CA ARG A 270 -15.88 8.78 3.27
C ARG A 270 -15.42 7.39 3.68
N SER A 271 -14.11 7.19 3.73
CA SER A 271 -13.46 5.93 4.11
C SER A 271 -12.39 6.18 5.15
N LEU A 272 -12.48 5.48 6.28
CA LEU A 272 -11.50 5.48 7.36
C LEU A 272 -11.04 4.05 7.65
N HIS A 273 -9.79 3.74 7.30
CA HIS A 273 -9.20 2.41 7.54
C HIS A 273 -8.17 2.51 8.66
N LEU A 274 -8.48 1.91 9.80
CA LEU A 274 -7.67 1.90 11.02
C LEU A 274 -7.44 0.47 11.55
N GLN A 275 -7.74 -0.56 10.76
CA GLN A 275 -7.56 -1.95 11.16
C GLN A 275 -6.10 -2.27 11.53
N ASN A 276 -5.90 -3.26 12.41
CA ASN A 276 -4.60 -3.71 12.91
C ASN A 276 -3.74 -2.56 13.50
N ASN A 277 -4.33 -1.78 14.41
CA ASN A 277 -3.62 -0.81 15.26
C ASN A 277 -3.74 -1.24 16.74
N ASN A 278 -3.34 -0.38 17.68
CA ASN A 278 -3.46 -0.61 19.12
C ASN A 278 -4.60 0.22 19.75
N ILE A 279 -5.64 0.55 18.97
CA ILE A 279 -6.69 1.49 19.38
C ILE A 279 -7.47 0.88 20.54
N GLN A 280 -7.43 1.54 21.70
CA GLN A 280 -8.13 1.11 22.92
C GLN A 280 -9.29 2.04 23.27
N THR A 281 -9.21 3.31 22.88
CA THR A 281 -10.18 4.35 23.24
C THR A 281 -10.53 5.24 22.05
N MET A 282 -11.69 5.90 22.16
CA MET A 282 -12.08 7.03 21.32
C MET A 282 -12.77 8.08 22.18
N HIS A 283 -12.88 9.31 21.69
CA HIS A 283 -13.59 10.39 22.38
C HIS A 283 -15.04 10.51 21.88
N GLU A 284 -15.92 11.13 22.66
CA GLU A 284 -17.36 11.28 22.35
C GLU A 284 -17.62 12.10 21.07
N ASP A 285 -16.68 12.96 20.66
CA ASP A 285 -16.74 13.76 19.43
C ASP A 285 -15.94 13.17 18.24
N THR A 286 -15.51 11.90 18.32
CA THR A 286 -14.63 11.29 17.30
C THR A 286 -15.25 11.30 15.90
N PHE A 287 -16.54 10.93 15.81
CA PHE A 287 -17.27 10.92 14.55
C PHE A 287 -18.45 11.90 14.51
N CYS A 288 -18.93 12.35 15.66
CA CYS A 288 -20.15 13.14 15.83
C CYS A 288 -19.84 14.51 16.43
N ASP A 289 -20.60 15.54 16.09
CA ASP A 289 -20.49 16.82 16.81
C ASP A 289 -21.17 16.68 18.18
N SER A 290 -20.42 16.87 19.26
CA SER A 290 -20.94 16.88 20.64
C SER A 290 -21.92 18.02 20.92
N GLN A 291 -22.00 19.01 20.02
CA GLN A 291 -22.96 20.12 20.09
C GLN A 291 -24.21 19.90 19.22
N ASP A 292 -24.16 19.02 18.21
CA ASP A 292 -25.30 18.73 17.33
C ASP A 292 -25.47 17.22 17.04
N HIS A 293 -26.19 16.56 17.94
CA HIS A 293 -26.55 15.15 17.81
C HIS A 293 -27.59 14.88 16.69
N SER A 294 -28.08 15.91 15.98
CA SER A 294 -29.01 15.75 14.85
C SER A 294 -28.30 15.60 13.49
N GLN A 295 -27.01 15.94 13.41
CA GLN A 295 -26.20 15.83 12.20
C GLN A 295 -25.80 14.37 11.93
N ILE A 296 -26.46 13.73 10.95
CA ILE A 296 -26.10 12.39 10.49
C ILE A 296 -24.95 12.47 9.47
N ARG A 297 -23.82 11.80 9.77
CA ARG A 297 -22.60 11.84 8.95
C ARG A 297 -22.68 10.89 7.74
N ARG A 298 -23.65 11.13 6.85
CA ARG A 298 -23.97 10.25 5.71
C ARG A 298 -22.83 9.99 4.73
N ALA A 299 -21.85 10.88 4.65
CA ALA A 299 -20.70 10.74 3.76
C ALA A 299 -19.72 9.64 4.22
N LEU A 300 -19.64 9.37 5.53
CA LEU A 300 -18.73 8.39 6.10
C LEU A 300 -19.38 7.00 6.05
N GLU A 301 -19.08 6.27 4.98
CA GLU A 301 -19.76 5.01 4.63
C GLU A 301 -19.00 3.75 5.04
N ASP A 302 -17.66 3.85 5.11
CA ASP A 302 -16.74 2.74 5.37
C ASP A 302 -15.79 3.11 6.51
N ILE A 303 -15.93 2.41 7.64
CA ILE A 303 -15.06 2.55 8.81
C ILE A 303 -14.61 1.15 9.21
N ARG A 304 -13.29 0.96 9.26
CA ARG A 304 -12.65 -0.31 9.63
C ARG A 304 -11.82 -0.16 10.89
N LEU A 305 -12.21 -0.89 11.93
CA LEU A 305 -11.54 -0.98 13.23
C LEU A 305 -11.15 -2.43 13.58
N ASP A 306 -11.28 -3.38 12.65
CA ASP A 306 -10.89 -4.79 12.88
C ASP A 306 -9.44 -4.93 13.37
N GLY A 307 -9.18 -5.88 14.29
CA GLY A 307 -7.84 -6.08 14.82
C GLY A 307 -7.35 -5.02 15.83
N ASN A 308 -8.25 -4.19 16.38
CA ASN A 308 -7.95 -3.26 17.48
C ASN A 308 -8.58 -3.74 18.80
N PRO A 309 -7.93 -3.52 19.96
CA PRO A 309 -8.46 -3.85 21.29
C PRO A 309 -9.52 -2.85 21.82
N ILE A 310 -10.32 -2.21 20.96
CA ILE A 310 -11.35 -1.25 21.36
C ILE A 310 -12.70 -1.93 21.61
N ASN A 311 -13.28 -1.69 22.79
CA ASN A 311 -14.66 -2.08 23.06
C ASN A 311 -15.61 -0.93 22.70
N LEU A 312 -16.31 -1.04 21.56
CA LEU A 312 -17.29 -0.03 21.12
C LEU A 312 -18.43 0.18 22.13
N SER A 313 -18.79 -0.83 22.94
CA SER A 313 -19.91 -0.71 23.88
C SER A 313 -19.68 0.33 24.99
N LEU A 314 -18.45 0.82 25.15
CA LEU A 314 -18.08 1.86 26.11
C LEU A 314 -18.23 3.28 25.56
N PHE A 315 -18.43 3.43 24.24
CA PHE A 315 -18.42 4.73 23.55
C PHE A 315 -19.64 4.94 22.62
N PRO A 316 -20.89 4.65 23.07
CA PRO A 316 -22.06 4.65 22.19
C PRO A 316 -22.34 6.02 21.54
N ASP A 317 -22.12 7.10 22.27
CA ASP A 317 -22.37 8.46 21.79
C ASP A 317 -21.41 8.87 20.66
N ALA A 318 -20.19 8.32 20.65
CA ALA A 318 -19.15 8.63 19.67
C ALA A 318 -19.51 8.26 18.23
N TYR A 319 -20.48 7.36 18.02
CA TYR A 319 -20.89 6.86 16.70
C TYR A 319 -22.40 6.91 16.43
N PHE A 320 -23.20 7.56 17.28
CA PHE A 320 -24.67 7.59 17.13
C PHE A 320 -25.15 8.35 15.87
N CYS A 321 -24.34 9.30 15.38
CA CYS A 321 -24.56 10.04 14.14
C CYS A 321 -24.27 9.24 12.86
N LEU A 322 -23.71 8.03 12.96
CA LEU A 322 -23.27 7.27 11.79
C LEU A 322 -24.42 6.46 11.17
N PRO A 323 -24.52 6.38 9.83
CA PRO A 323 -25.55 5.56 9.17
C PRO A 323 -25.29 4.05 9.30
N ARG A 324 -24.07 3.66 9.66
CA ARG A 324 -23.61 2.28 9.85
C ARG A 324 -22.59 2.23 10.99
N LEU A 325 -22.60 1.15 11.77
CA LEU A 325 -21.58 0.92 12.80
C LEU A 325 -20.21 0.65 12.14
N PRO A 326 -19.09 1.03 12.80
CA PRO A 326 -17.76 0.60 12.39
C PRO A 326 -17.65 -0.92 12.28
N THR A 327 -16.95 -1.40 11.25
CA THR A 327 -16.70 -2.83 11.06
C THR A 327 -15.52 -3.29 11.91
N GLY A 328 -15.68 -4.45 12.56
CA GLY A 328 -14.67 -5.02 13.45
C GLY A 328 -15.05 -6.41 13.95
N ARG A 329 -14.05 -7.16 14.42
CA ARG A 329 -14.26 -8.26 15.36
C ARG A 329 -13.91 -7.73 16.74
N PHE A 330 -14.93 -7.61 17.58
CA PHE A 330 -14.88 -7.09 18.95
C PHE A 330 -14.96 -8.25 19.96
#